data_AF-A0A699KRQ0-F1
#
_entry.id   AF-A0A699KRQ0-F1
#
_cell.length_a   1.000
_cell.length_b   1.000
_cell.length_c   1.000
_cell.angle_alpha   90.00
_cell.angle_beta   90.00
_cell.angle_gamma   90.00
#
_symmetry.space_group_name_H-M   'P 1'
#
loop_
_entity.id
_entity.type
_entity.pdbx_description
1 polymer ?
#
loop_
_entity_poly.entity_id
_entity_poly.type
_entity_poly.pdbx_seq_one_letter_code
_entity_poly.pdbx_strand_id
1 'polypeptide(L)'
;MATKYSFILHGKDNGKYIIRSIDEGPFKMGKFRETLAEGAEGALHLGPERDKVVADLAPEEKDRYKADIRASNILLQGLPKDLYTLISHYTNDKNIWDNVNMLLEGS
;
A
#
# COMPACT_ATOMS: atom_id res chain seq x y z
N MET A 1 -10.68 -14.98 -11.64
CA MET A 1 -10.10 -14.75 -10.29
C MET A 1 -10.49 -13.38 -9.72
N ALA A 2 -10.19 -12.26 -10.40
CA ALA A 2 -10.47 -10.89 -9.91
C ALA A 2 -11.95 -10.60 -9.54
N THR A 3 -12.90 -11.21 -10.27
CA THR A 3 -14.34 -10.92 -10.12
C THR A 3 -14.95 -11.46 -8.83
N LYS A 4 -14.38 -12.52 -8.23
CA LYS A 4 -14.92 -13.16 -7.02
C LYS A 4 -14.62 -12.36 -5.75
N TYR A 5 -13.48 -11.69 -5.69
CA TYR A 5 -13.07 -10.87 -4.55
C TYR A 5 -13.62 -9.44 -4.63
N SER A 6 -13.84 -8.91 -5.84
CA SER A 6 -14.46 -7.60 -6.08
C SER A 6 -15.81 -7.43 -5.36
N PHE A 7 -16.68 -8.45 -5.42
CA PHE A 7 -18.03 -8.39 -4.83
C PHE A 7 -18.04 -8.36 -3.29
N ILE A 8 -17.10 -9.05 -2.63
CA ILE A 8 -16.98 -9.08 -1.16
C ILE A 8 -16.44 -7.74 -0.63
N LEU A 9 -15.60 -7.07 -1.42
CA LEU A 9 -14.94 -5.84 -1.01
C LEU A 9 -15.83 -4.61 -1.24
N HIS A 10 -16.63 -4.57 -2.31
CA HIS A 10 -17.42 -3.40 -2.70
C HIS A 10 -18.41 -2.89 -1.62
N GLY A 11 -18.82 -3.74 -0.67
CA GLY A 11 -19.74 -3.38 0.44
C GLY A 11 -19.07 -2.90 1.74
N LYS A 12 -17.73 -2.82 1.80
CA LYS A 12 -16.99 -2.34 2.98
C LYS A 12 -16.38 -0.96 2.69
N ASP A 13 -16.37 -0.08 3.69
CA ASP A 13 -15.87 1.31 3.58
C ASP A 13 -14.48 1.44 2.93
N ASN A 14 -13.65 0.38 3.03
CA ASN A 14 -12.29 0.34 2.50
C ASN A 14 -12.11 -0.51 1.23
N GLY A 15 -13.18 -1.14 0.72
CA GLY A 15 -13.11 -2.09 -0.38
C GLY A 15 -12.56 -1.50 -1.67
N LYS A 16 -12.97 -0.27 -2.00
CA LYS A 16 -12.48 0.48 -3.17
C LYS A 16 -10.96 0.68 -3.14
N TYR A 17 -10.37 0.81 -1.95
CA TYR A 17 -8.92 1.00 -1.80
C TYR A 17 -8.17 -0.33 -1.89
N ILE A 18 -8.74 -1.42 -1.37
CA ILE A 18 -8.17 -2.76 -1.51
C ILE A 18 -8.13 -3.16 -2.98
N ILE A 19 -9.21 -2.94 -3.73
CA ILE A 19 -9.26 -3.19 -5.18
C ILE A 19 -8.20 -2.35 -5.89
N ARG A 20 -8.14 -1.04 -5.59
CA ARG A 20 -7.14 -0.13 -6.17
C ARG A 20 -5.70 -0.60 -5.89
N SER A 21 -5.42 -1.14 -4.71
CA SER A 21 -4.08 -1.64 -4.38
C SER A 21 -3.76 -3.01 -4.97
N ILE A 22 -4.75 -3.80 -5.37
CA ILE A 22 -4.54 -4.99 -6.19
C ILE A 22 -4.16 -4.57 -7.62
N ASP A 23 -4.87 -3.58 -8.18
CA ASP A 23 -4.67 -3.16 -9.56
C ASP A 23 -3.39 -2.32 -9.75
N GLU A 24 -3.10 -1.43 -8.81
CA GLU A 24 -1.98 -0.47 -8.90
C GLU A 24 -0.78 -0.84 -8.01
N GLY A 25 -0.93 -1.85 -7.16
CA GLY A 25 0.04 -2.19 -6.12
C GLY A 25 -0.11 -1.36 -4.83
N PRO A 26 0.71 -1.68 -3.80
CA PRO A 26 0.65 -1.03 -2.49
C PRO A 26 0.99 0.46 -2.57
N PHE A 27 0.37 1.24 -1.69
CA PHE A 27 0.62 2.67 -1.54
C PHE A 27 2.10 2.95 -1.31
N LYS A 28 2.66 3.85 -2.12
CA LYS A 28 4.06 4.26 -2.05
C LYS A 28 4.17 5.58 -1.32
N MET A 29 5.00 5.62 -0.28
CA MET A 29 5.31 6.87 0.41
C MET A 29 6.12 7.77 -0.53
N GLY A 30 5.56 8.94 -0.85
CA GLY A 30 6.21 9.92 -1.74
C GLY A 30 7.13 10.88 -1.00
N LYS A 31 7.64 11.86 -1.74
CA LYS A 31 8.34 13.03 -1.20
C LYS A 31 7.35 14.16 -0.88
N PHE A 32 7.70 14.98 0.09
CA PHE A 32 6.94 16.15 0.54
C PHE A 32 7.79 17.41 0.47
N ARG A 33 7.17 18.51 0.07
CA ARG A 33 7.74 19.86 0.17
C ARG A 33 6.72 20.74 0.88
N GLU A 34 7.15 21.36 1.97
CA GLU A 34 6.32 22.29 2.71
C GLU A 34 6.29 23.64 2.00
N THR A 35 5.13 24.28 1.97
CA THR A 35 5.01 25.66 1.46
C THR A 35 5.31 26.61 2.62
N LEU A 36 6.44 27.33 2.55
CA LEU A 36 6.94 28.13 3.68
C LEU A 36 6.38 29.56 3.69
N ALA A 37 6.16 30.18 2.53
CA ALA A 37 5.43 31.45 2.37
C ALA A 37 5.23 31.79 0.88
N GLU A 38 4.22 32.59 0.58
CA GLU A 38 4.10 33.31 -0.68
C GLU A 38 4.99 34.56 -0.59
N GLY A 39 6.08 34.60 -1.36
CA GLY A 39 6.99 35.73 -1.41
C GLY A 39 6.32 36.96 -2.02
N ALA A 40 6.90 38.13 -1.79
CA ALA A 40 6.49 39.33 -2.54
C ALA A 40 6.63 39.04 -4.03
N GLU A 41 5.56 39.27 -4.80
CA GLU A 41 5.35 38.88 -6.22
C GLU A 41 4.73 37.49 -6.48
N GLY A 42 4.18 36.79 -5.48
CA GLY A 42 3.37 35.57 -5.72
C GLY A 42 4.19 34.30 -5.94
N ALA A 43 5.49 34.34 -5.68
CA ALA A 43 6.36 33.16 -5.75
C ALA A 43 6.16 32.27 -4.51
N LEU A 44 5.80 31.00 -4.70
CA LEU A 44 5.72 30.03 -3.60
C LEU A 44 7.13 29.56 -3.20
N HIS A 45 7.55 29.92 -1.98
CA HIS A 45 8.78 29.39 -1.41
C HIS A 45 8.54 27.98 -0.88
N LEU A 46 9.13 27.00 -1.55
CA LEU A 46 9.10 25.60 -1.14
C LEU A 46 10.27 25.28 -0.22
N GLY A 47 9.97 24.63 0.89
CA GLY A 47 10.95 24.06 1.80
C GLY A 47 11.77 22.92 1.17
N PRO A 48 12.77 22.43 1.91
CA PRO A 48 13.57 21.29 1.49
C PRO A 48 12.70 20.05 1.31
N GLU A 49 13.04 19.24 0.32
CA GLU A 49 12.35 17.98 0.06
C GLU A 49 12.69 16.95 1.15
N ARG A 50 11.66 16.34 1.74
CA ARG A 50 11.79 15.26 2.71
C ARG A 50 10.83 14.11 2.38
N ASP A 51 11.07 12.94 2.97
CA ASP A 51 10.11 11.84 2.87
C ASP A 51 8.77 12.23 3.54
N LYS A 52 7.65 11.90 2.89
CA LYS A 52 6.32 12.07 3.49
C LYS A 52 6.25 11.21 4.75
N VAL A 53 5.70 11.78 5.81
CA VAL A 53 5.21 11.03 6.98
C VAL A 53 3.68 10.89 6.90
N VAL A 54 3.11 9.98 7.69
CA VAL A 54 1.65 9.74 7.67
C VAL A 54 0.85 11.02 7.93
N ALA A 55 1.38 11.95 8.73
CA ALA A 55 0.74 13.25 8.96
C ALA A 55 0.55 14.06 7.66
N ASP A 56 1.54 14.01 6.75
CA ASP A 56 1.57 14.77 5.49
C ASP A 56 0.61 14.21 4.43
N LEU A 57 0.01 13.04 4.65
CA LEU A 57 -0.89 12.40 3.70
C LEU A 57 -2.26 13.08 3.63
N ALA A 58 -2.78 13.23 2.41
CA ALA A 58 -4.17 13.63 2.18
C ALA A 58 -5.14 12.57 2.78
N PRO A 59 -6.40 12.94 3.09
CA PRO A 59 -7.36 12.00 3.66
C PRO A 59 -7.52 10.71 2.85
N GLU A 60 -7.57 10.81 1.52
CA GLU A 60 -7.70 9.68 0.62
C GLU A 60 -6.44 8.78 0.60
N GLU A 61 -5.26 9.40 0.65
CA GLU A 61 -3.98 8.67 0.77
C GLU A 61 -3.92 7.92 2.11
N LYS A 62 -4.38 8.54 3.21
CA LYS A 62 -4.47 7.91 4.54
C LYS A 62 -5.39 6.70 4.52
N ASP A 63 -6.54 6.82 3.88
CA ASP A 63 -7.51 5.72 3.80
C ASP A 63 -6.97 4.55 2.97
N ARG A 64 -6.30 4.84 1.85
CA ARG A 64 -5.61 3.81 1.05
C ARG A 64 -4.50 3.13 1.84
N TYR A 65 -3.64 3.92 2.49
CA TYR A 65 -2.56 3.39 3.33
C TYR A 65 -3.09 2.47 4.44
N LYS A 66 -4.17 2.86 5.12
CA LYS A 66 -4.84 2.02 6.13
C LYS A 66 -5.44 0.75 5.54
N ALA A 67 -6.01 0.84 4.34
CA ALA A 67 -6.53 -0.33 3.63
C ALA A 67 -5.41 -1.32 3.28
N ASP A 68 -4.25 -0.84 2.86
CA ASP A 68 -3.09 -1.67 2.51
C ASP A 68 -2.50 -2.38 3.72
N ILE A 69 -2.41 -1.70 4.87
CA ILE A 69 -2.01 -2.34 6.13
C ILE A 69 -3.00 -3.45 6.48
N ARG A 70 -4.31 -3.20 6.33
CA ARG A 70 -5.34 -4.23 6.60
C ARG A 70 -5.25 -5.39 5.63
N ALA A 71 -5.05 -5.14 4.34
CA ALA A 71 -4.88 -6.16 3.32
C ALA A 71 -3.64 -7.02 3.63
N SER A 72 -2.52 -6.38 3.94
CA SER A 72 -1.28 -7.03 4.38
C SER A 72 -1.53 -7.89 5.63
N ASN A 73 -2.17 -7.35 6.66
CA ASN A 73 -2.48 -8.11 7.88
C ASN A 73 -3.41 -9.30 7.64
N ILE A 74 -4.36 -9.21 6.70
CA ILE A 74 -5.25 -10.33 6.33
C ILE A 74 -4.45 -11.40 5.57
N LEU A 75 -3.62 -10.99 4.60
CA LEU A 75 -2.73 -11.91 3.88
C LEU A 75 -1.78 -12.61 4.86
N LEU A 76 -1.19 -11.87 5.78
CA LEU A 76 -0.30 -12.40 6.82
C LEU A 76 -1.01 -13.31 7.82
N GLN A 77 -2.27 -13.03 8.19
CA GLN A 77 -3.07 -13.90 9.06
C GLN A 77 -3.54 -15.18 8.36
N GLY A 78 -3.76 -15.12 7.05
CA GLY A 78 -4.09 -16.29 6.24
C GLY A 78 -2.87 -17.17 5.91
N LEU A 79 -1.67 -16.62 6.02
CA LEU A 79 -0.42 -17.35 5.85
C LEU A 79 -0.09 -18.14 7.12
N PRO A 80 0.16 -19.46 7.02
CA PRO A 80 0.82 -20.21 8.09
C PRO A 80 2.08 -19.47 8.55
N LYS A 81 2.28 -19.39 9.87
CA LYS A 81 3.39 -18.68 10.54
C LYS A 81 4.77 -19.05 9.95
N ASP A 82 4.88 -20.27 9.45
CA ASP A 82 6.07 -20.85 8.84
C ASP A 82 6.39 -20.20 7.48
N LEU A 83 5.37 -19.84 6.68
CA LEU A 83 5.54 -19.13 5.40
C LEU A 83 5.94 -17.67 5.60
N TYR A 84 5.37 -16.98 6.59
CA TYR A 84 5.78 -15.61 6.92
C TYR A 84 7.24 -15.55 7.38
N THR A 85 7.65 -16.51 8.21
CA THR A 85 9.04 -16.63 8.67
C THR A 85 9.98 -16.91 7.49
N LEU A 86 9.56 -17.74 6.54
CA LEU A 86 10.34 -18.04 5.34
C LEU A 86 10.48 -16.83 4.40
N ILE A 87 9.40 -16.10 4.13
CA ILE A 87 9.39 -14.91 3.26
C ILE A 87 10.22 -13.76 3.88
N SER A 88 10.09 -13.54 5.19
CA SER A 88 10.80 -12.46 5.89
C SER A 88 12.30 -12.67 6.03
N HIS A 89 12.78 -13.92 5.97
CA HIS A 89 14.21 -14.25 6.00
C HIS A 89 14.89 -14.20 4.62
N TYR A 90 14.14 -14.28 3.52
CA TYR A 90 14.67 -14.41 2.16
C TYR A 90 14.18 -13.30 1.22
N THR A 91 13.79 -12.15 1.76
CA THR A 91 13.01 -11.07 1.12
C THR A 91 13.61 -10.47 -0.17
N ASN A 92 14.82 -10.87 -0.57
CA ASN A 92 15.47 -10.45 -1.81
C ASN A 92 15.37 -11.47 -2.97
N ASP A 93 14.86 -12.67 -2.69
CA ASP A 93 14.96 -13.80 -3.60
C ASP A 93 13.64 -13.99 -4.37
N LYS A 94 13.68 -13.63 -5.66
CA LYS A 94 12.53 -13.55 -6.59
C LYS A 94 11.73 -14.86 -6.69
N ASN A 95 12.44 -15.98 -6.60
CA ASN A 95 11.93 -17.34 -6.58
C ASN A 95 10.89 -17.61 -5.47
N ILE A 96 10.95 -16.89 -4.34
CA ILE A 96 9.96 -17.07 -3.25
C ILE A 96 8.63 -16.40 -3.59
N TRP A 97 8.68 -15.21 -4.18
CA TRP A 97 7.48 -14.53 -4.63
C TRP A 97 6.79 -15.29 -5.77
N ASP A 98 7.55 -15.88 -6.70
CA ASP A 98 7.00 -16.72 -7.77
C ASP A 98 6.27 -17.95 -7.21
N ASN A 99 6.81 -18.61 -6.17
CA ASN A 99 6.17 -19.77 -5.52
C ASN A 99 4.92 -19.40 -4.71
N VAL A 100 4.94 -18.26 -4.01
CA VAL A 100 3.75 -17.74 -3.33
C VAL A 100 2.66 -17.40 -4.35
N ASN A 101 3.03 -16.83 -5.49
CA ASN A 101 2.10 -16.53 -6.57
C ASN A 101 1.45 -17.81 -7.14
N MET A 102 2.22 -18.87 -7.35
CA MET A 102 1.69 -20.19 -7.74
C MET A 102 0.72 -20.79 -6.71
N LEU A 103 0.99 -20.65 -5.41
CA LEU A 103 0.08 -21.12 -4.34
C LEU A 103 -1.24 -20.35 -4.29
N LEU A 104 -1.21 -19.06 -4.61
CA LEU A 104 -2.39 -18.19 -4.62
C LEU A 104 -3.23 -18.33 -5.89
N GLU A 105 -2.63 -18.79 -6.99
CA GLU A 105 -3.33 -19.06 -8.26
C GLU A 105 -4.16 -20.36 -8.25
N GLY A 106 -4.08 -21.18 -7.19
CA GLY A 106 -4.83 -22.46 -7.03
C GLY A 106 -4.15 -23.62 -7.77
N SER A 107 -4.21 -24.91 -7.40
CA SER A 107 -5.25 -25.76 -6.80
C SER A 107 -6.68 -25.53 -7.23
#